data_AF-A0A352AXI7-F1
#
_entry.id   AF-A0A352AXI7-F1
#
_cell.length_a   1.000
_cell.length_b   1.000
_cell.length_c   1.000
_cell.angle_alpha   90.00
_cell.angle_beta   90.00
_cell.angle_gamma   90.00
#
_symmetry.space_group_name_H-M   'P 1'
#
loop_
_entity.id
_entity.type
_entity.pdbx_description
1 polymer ?
#
loop_
_entity_poly.entity_id
_entity_poly.type
_entity_poly.pdbx_seq_one_letter_code
_entity_poly.pdbx_strand_id
1 'polypeptide(L)'
;MEHQPDIHHSHLGKWLLAALAVLLIGASVYFFIRYRDAKTELAQLKDPTVQEALLKAENEALITSIGMLIELPQGEEPVIGTIQDAATLAQDQKFFSSAQNGDRVLIYKDKAIIYRPSLKKLINVGPVYLNESSGEENTTE
;
A
#
# COMPACT_ATOMS: atom_id res chain seq x y z
N MET A 1 -78.16 11.44 18.26
CA MET A 1 -77.65 11.99 17.00
C MET A 1 -76.19 12.28 17.25
N GLU A 2 -75.35 11.36 16.79
CA GLU A 2 -73.92 11.24 17.09
C GLU A 2 -73.14 12.40 16.44
N HIS A 3 -72.32 13.11 17.21
CA HIS A 3 -71.36 14.06 16.66
C HIS A 3 -69.96 13.56 16.98
N GLN A 4 -69.26 13.13 15.93
CA GLN A 4 -67.92 12.58 15.96
C GLN A 4 -66.90 13.72 15.88
N PRO A 5 -65.82 13.69 16.68
CA PRO A 5 -64.86 14.79 16.72
C PRO A 5 -64.01 14.83 15.45
N ASP A 6 -64.03 15.98 14.78
CA ASP A 6 -63.19 16.29 13.63
C ASP A 6 -61.74 16.47 14.09
N ILE A 7 -60.90 15.45 13.86
CA ILE A 7 -59.47 15.53 14.21
C ILE A 7 -58.71 16.19 13.05
N HIS A 8 -58.49 17.50 13.18
CA HIS A 8 -57.77 18.34 12.23
C HIS A 8 -56.25 18.02 12.22
N HIS A 9 -55.83 16.96 11.52
CA HIS A 9 -54.42 16.52 11.43
C HIS A 9 -53.57 17.21 10.34
N SER A 10 -54.02 18.33 9.76
CA SER A 10 -53.38 18.92 8.57
C SER A 10 -52.13 19.77 8.83
N HIS A 11 -51.91 20.28 10.04
CA HIS A 11 -50.73 21.07 10.40
C HIS A 11 -49.62 20.21 11.01
N LEU A 12 -49.99 19.21 11.83
CA LEU A 12 -49.03 18.32 12.51
C LEU A 12 -48.21 17.50 11.50
N GLY A 13 -48.85 16.97 10.45
CA GLY A 13 -48.17 16.24 9.38
C GLY A 13 -47.22 17.11 8.54
N LYS A 14 -47.55 18.40 8.35
CA LYS A 14 -46.68 19.34 7.63
C LYS A 14 -45.41 19.68 8.42
N TRP A 15 -45.53 19.86 9.74
CA TRP A 15 -44.37 20.05 10.62
C TRP A 15 -43.49 18.80 10.71
N LEU A 16 -44.11 17.61 10.70
CA LEU A 16 -43.38 16.35 10.67
C LEU A 16 -42.60 16.16 9.36
N LEU A 17 -43.21 16.48 8.22
CA LEU A 17 -42.55 16.49 6.91
C LEU A 17 -41.42 17.53 6.84
N ALA A 18 -41.62 18.72 7.40
CA ALA A 18 -40.59 19.75 7.46
C ALA A 18 -39.39 19.30 8.33
N ALA A 19 -39.64 18.69 9.48
CA ALA A 19 -38.58 18.16 10.34
C ALA A 19 -37.81 17.02 9.65
N LEU A 20 -38.50 16.11 8.96
CA LEU A 20 -37.88 15.05 8.18
C LEU A 20 -37.01 15.60 7.04
N ALA A 21 -37.49 16.62 6.32
CA ALA A 21 -36.73 17.27 5.26
C ALA A 21 -35.44 17.91 5.79
N VAL A 22 -35.49 18.60 6.94
CA VAL A 22 -34.29 19.18 7.57
C VAL A 22 -33.31 18.09 7.99
N LEU A 23 -33.79 16.98 8.53
CA LEU A 23 -32.95 15.85 8.92
C LEU A 23 -32.27 15.20 7.71
N LEU A 24 -32.98 15.04 6.60
CA LEU A 24 -32.41 14.53 5.35
C LEU A 24 -31.38 15.51 4.74
N ILE A 25 -31.63 16.82 4.79
CA ILE A 25 -30.67 17.83 4.33
C ILE A 25 -29.41 17.82 5.20
N GLY A 26 -29.57 17.76 6.53
CA GLY A 26 -28.45 17.67 7.47
C GLY A 26 -27.61 16.42 7.25
N ALA A 27 -28.26 15.26 7.09
CA ALA A 27 -27.58 14.01 6.75
C ALA A 27 -26.86 14.10 5.40
N SER A 28 -27.50 14.69 4.39
CA SER A 28 -26.92 14.88 3.05
C SER A 28 -25.67 15.76 3.09
N VAL A 29 -25.71 16.90 3.79
CA VAL A 29 -24.55 17.78 3.99
C VAL A 29 -23.44 17.07 4.75
N TYR A 30 -23.76 16.36 5.83
CA TYR A 30 -22.79 15.58 6.60
C TYR A 30 -22.09 14.53 5.74
N PHE A 31 -22.86 13.73 4.99
CA PHE A 31 -22.33 12.72 4.09
C PHE A 31 -21.50 13.33 2.95
N PHE A 32 -21.93 14.48 2.41
CA PHE A 32 -21.18 15.18 1.36
C PHE A 32 -19.82 15.69 1.84
N ILE A 33 -19.74 16.27 3.05
CA ILE A 33 -18.47 16.70 3.64
C ILE A 33 -17.56 15.48 3.84
N ARG A 34 -18.05 14.43 4.48
CA ARG A 34 -17.29 13.18 4.70
C ARG A 34 -16.82 12.53 3.41
N TYR A 35 -17.63 12.56 2.36
CA TYR A 35 -17.27 12.01 1.05
C TYR A 35 -16.18 12.84 0.35
N ARG A 36 -16.16 14.16 0.55
CA ARG A 36 -15.11 15.04 -0.01
C ARG A 36 -13.77 14.88 0.71
N ASP A 37 -13.79 14.71 2.04
CA ASP A 37 -12.57 14.50 2.82
C ASP A 37 -11.87 13.20 2.38
N ALA A 38 -12.63 12.10 2.26
CA ALA A 38 -12.11 10.81 1.81
C ALA A 38 -11.52 10.86 0.38
N LYS A 39 -12.08 11.69 -0.52
CA LYS A 39 -11.51 11.89 -1.86
C LYS A 39 -10.23 12.69 -1.87
N THR A 40 -10.08 13.65 -0.97
CA THR A 40 -8.90 14.51 -0.87
C THR A 40 -7.69 13.71 -0.40
N GLU A 41 -7.86 12.83 0.59
CA GLU A 41 -6.81 11.93 1.07
C GLU A 41 -6.34 10.96 -0.02
N LEU A 42 -7.28 10.35 -0.76
CA LEU A 42 -6.96 9.52 -1.92
C LEU A 42 -6.25 10.29 -3.04
N ALA A 43 -6.55 11.58 -3.22
CA ALA A 43 -5.88 12.42 -4.21
C ALA A 43 -4.43 12.73 -3.81
N GLN A 44 -4.17 12.93 -2.52
CA GLN A 44 -2.81 13.13 -1.99
C GLN A 44 -1.97 11.86 -2.07
N LEU A 45 -2.55 10.68 -1.80
CA LEU A 45 -1.85 9.41 -2.01
C LEU A 45 -1.51 9.15 -3.48
N LYS A 46 -2.23 9.76 -4.43
CA LYS A 46 -1.93 9.68 -5.87
C LYS A 46 -0.89 10.70 -6.33
N ASP A 47 -0.50 11.64 -5.48
CA ASP A 47 0.59 12.55 -5.76
C ASP A 47 1.89 11.74 -5.82
N PRO A 48 2.62 11.74 -6.96
CA PRO A 48 3.87 11.01 -7.10
C PRO A 48 4.89 11.37 -6.01
N THR A 49 4.90 12.62 -5.56
CA THR A 49 5.85 13.09 -4.53
C THR A 49 5.58 12.48 -3.16
N VAL A 50 4.30 12.29 -2.81
CA VAL A 50 3.87 11.67 -1.55
C VAL A 50 4.13 10.16 -1.61
N GLN A 51 3.87 9.51 -2.73
CA GLN A 51 4.18 8.09 -2.94
C GLN A 51 5.69 7.82 -2.82
N GLU A 52 6.52 8.65 -3.45
CA GLU A 52 7.97 8.52 -3.37
C GLU A 52 8.48 8.68 -1.94
N ALA A 53 7.98 9.68 -1.20
CA ALA A 53 8.33 9.89 0.20
C ALA A 53 7.92 8.71 1.09
N LEU A 54 6.72 8.15 0.87
CA LEU A 54 6.24 6.99 1.63
C LEU A 54 7.08 5.74 1.35
N LEU A 55 7.34 5.45 0.07
CA LEU A 55 8.18 4.32 -0.34
C LEU A 55 9.60 4.43 0.22
N LYS A 56 10.16 5.63 0.23
CA LYS A 56 11.48 5.89 0.84
C LYS A 56 11.46 5.59 2.33
N ALA A 57 10.47 6.10 3.07
CA ALA A 57 10.35 5.85 4.51
C ALA A 57 10.17 4.35 4.83
N GLU A 58 9.38 3.63 4.04
CA GLU A 58 9.21 2.17 4.17
C GLU A 58 10.52 1.41 3.92
N ASN A 59 11.27 1.82 2.90
CA ASN A 59 12.57 1.23 2.58
C ASN A 59 13.61 1.51 3.68
N GLU A 60 13.66 2.72 4.22
CA GLU A 60 14.56 3.07 5.34
C GLU A 60 14.24 2.25 6.61
N ALA A 61 12.95 2.07 6.93
CA ALA A 61 12.52 1.25 8.05
C ALA A 61 12.89 -0.24 7.86
N LEU A 62 12.78 -0.72 6.61
CA LEU A 62 13.18 -2.08 6.25
C LEU A 62 14.69 -2.28 6.37
N ILE A 63 15.50 -1.37 5.83
CA ILE A 63 16.96 -1.39 5.92
C ILE A 63 17.38 -1.38 7.39
N THR A 64 16.78 -0.51 8.20
CA THR A 64 17.04 -0.45 9.65
C THR A 64 16.71 -1.78 10.33
N SER A 65 15.57 -2.39 9.99
CA SER A 65 15.16 -3.68 10.56
C SER A 65 16.14 -4.80 10.22
N ILE A 66 16.63 -4.83 8.98
CA ILE A 66 17.61 -5.82 8.52
C ILE A 66 18.99 -5.56 9.12
N GLY A 67 19.39 -4.30 9.27
CA GLY A 67 20.67 -3.90 9.87
C GLY A 67 20.80 -4.30 11.35
N MET A 68 19.68 -4.53 12.05
CA MET A 68 19.70 -5.13 13.39
C MET A 68 19.98 -6.64 13.39
N LEU A 69 19.83 -7.32 12.25
CA LEU A 69 19.95 -8.76 12.12
C LEU A 69 21.27 -9.19 11.45
N ILE A 70 21.86 -8.34 10.63
CA ILE A 70 23.09 -8.59 9.89
C ILE A 70 23.79 -7.27 9.53
N GLU A 71 25.12 -7.34 9.43
CA GLU A 71 25.91 -6.22 8.90
C GLU A 71 25.60 -6.00 7.41
N LEU A 72 25.25 -4.75 7.08
CA LEU A 72 24.88 -4.32 5.74
C LEU A 72 26.05 -3.61 5.05
N PRO A 73 26.19 -3.75 3.72
CA PRO A 73 27.11 -2.93 2.93
C PRO A 73 26.91 -1.44 3.21
N GLN A 74 28.02 -0.72 3.32
CA GLN A 74 28.04 0.72 3.62
C GLN A 74 28.40 1.52 2.37
N GLY A 75 27.85 2.73 2.25
CA GLY A 75 28.15 3.63 1.13
C GLY A 75 27.41 3.32 -0.17
N GLU A 76 26.43 2.41 -0.15
CA GLU A 76 25.55 2.14 -1.28
C GLU A 76 24.12 1.86 -0.83
N GLU A 77 23.15 2.19 -1.69
CA GLU A 77 21.74 1.90 -1.48
C GLU A 77 21.35 0.61 -2.22
N PRO A 78 20.65 -0.33 -1.55
CA PRO A 78 20.20 -1.54 -2.20
C PRO A 78 19.03 -1.29 -3.15
N VAL A 79 18.93 -2.10 -4.20
CA VAL A 79 17.68 -2.25 -4.95
C VAL A 79 16.75 -3.14 -4.15
N ILE A 80 15.55 -2.63 -3.84
CA ILE A 80 14.58 -3.34 -3.01
C ILE A 80 13.38 -3.79 -3.84
N GLY A 81 13.05 -5.08 -3.75
CA GLY A 81 11.90 -5.68 -4.43
C GLY A 81 11.03 -6.51 -3.50
N THR A 82 9.80 -6.80 -3.96
CA THR A 82 8.92 -7.80 -3.35
C THR A 82 8.88 -9.04 -4.24
N ILE A 83 9.08 -10.20 -3.65
CA ILE A 83 8.96 -11.48 -4.36
C ILE A 83 7.47 -11.75 -4.59
N GLN A 84 7.06 -11.81 -5.86
CA GLN A 84 5.68 -12.07 -6.27
C GLN A 84 5.44 -13.52 -6.67
N ASP A 85 6.47 -14.19 -7.21
CA ASP A 85 6.42 -15.60 -7.60
C ASP A 85 7.72 -16.32 -7.19
N ALA A 86 7.76 -16.75 -5.94
CA ALA A 86 8.88 -17.49 -5.38
C ALA A 86 9.09 -18.84 -6.06
N ALA A 87 8.02 -19.49 -6.54
CA ALA A 87 8.09 -20.82 -7.13
C ALA A 87 8.83 -20.79 -8.46
N THR A 88 8.60 -19.77 -9.28
CA THR A 88 9.34 -19.55 -10.53
C THR A 88 10.80 -19.20 -10.24
N LEU A 89 11.06 -18.22 -9.35
CA LEU A 89 12.43 -17.80 -9.03
C LEU A 89 13.28 -18.92 -8.42
N ALA A 90 12.68 -19.81 -7.64
CA ALA A 90 13.37 -20.96 -7.05
C ALA A 90 13.84 -22.00 -8.08
N GLN A 91 13.22 -22.04 -9.27
CA GLN A 91 13.66 -22.90 -10.37
C GLN A 91 14.92 -22.33 -11.05
N ASP A 92 14.98 -21.00 -11.18
CA ASP A 92 16.10 -20.32 -11.84
C ASP A 92 17.33 -20.23 -10.93
N GLN A 93 17.12 -19.91 -9.65
CA GLN A 93 18.23 -19.72 -8.70
C GLN A 93 17.91 -20.32 -7.34
N LYS A 94 18.80 -21.19 -6.87
CA LYS A 94 18.72 -21.82 -5.55
C LYS A 94 18.64 -20.81 -4.39
N PHE A 95 19.10 -19.57 -4.62
CA PHE A 95 18.95 -18.46 -3.68
C PHE A 95 17.49 -18.25 -3.22
N PHE A 96 16.51 -18.47 -4.10
CA PHE A 96 15.09 -18.29 -3.80
C PHE A 96 14.39 -19.56 -3.28
N SER A 97 15.10 -20.68 -3.08
CA SER A 97 14.51 -21.97 -2.70
C SER A 97 13.68 -21.96 -1.40
N SER A 98 13.97 -21.05 -0.47
CA SER A 98 13.23 -20.88 0.79
C SER A 98 12.35 -19.61 0.82
N ALA A 99 12.33 -18.86 -0.28
CA ALA A 99 11.56 -17.64 -0.40
C ALA A 99 10.06 -17.93 -0.49
N GLN A 100 9.26 -16.94 -0.08
CA GLN A 100 7.81 -16.96 -0.19
C GLN A 100 7.34 -15.65 -0.84
N ASN A 101 6.15 -15.69 -1.42
CA ASN A 101 5.50 -14.48 -1.93
C ASN A 101 5.30 -13.49 -0.79
N GLY A 102 5.66 -12.23 -1.02
CA GLY A 102 5.65 -11.17 0.00
C GLY A 102 6.97 -11.03 0.76
N ASP A 103 7.94 -11.93 0.59
CA ASP A 103 9.30 -11.70 1.09
C ASP A 103 9.92 -10.48 0.37
N ARG A 104 10.74 -9.72 1.09
CA ARG A 104 11.49 -8.57 0.58
C ARG A 104 12.87 -9.03 0.17
N VAL A 105 13.31 -8.64 -1.02
CA VAL A 105 14.67 -8.87 -1.50
C VAL A 105 15.40 -7.54 -1.57
N LEU A 106 16.60 -7.48 -0.98
CA LEU A 106 17.53 -6.36 -1.07
C LEU A 106 18.73 -6.83 -1.88
N ILE A 107 19.07 -6.10 -2.95
CA ILE A 107 20.19 -6.42 -3.83
C ILE A 107 21.18 -5.26 -3.76
N TYR A 108 22.32 -5.54 -3.15
CA TYR A 108 23.52 -4.71 -3.14
C TYR A 108 24.43 -5.09 -4.31
N LYS A 109 25.57 -4.40 -4.46
CA LYS A 109 26.50 -4.69 -5.56
C LYS A 109 27.06 -6.11 -5.51
N ASP A 110 27.36 -6.61 -4.31
CA ASP A 110 27.98 -7.92 -4.11
C ASP A 110 27.16 -8.88 -3.24
N LYS A 111 26.02 -8.42 -2.68
CA LYS A 111 25.25 -9.15 -1.67
C LYS A 111 23.75 -9.06 -1.94
N ALA A 112 23.06 -10.19 -1.90
CA ALA A 112 21.61 -10.24 -1.90
C ALA A 112 21.10 -10.78 -0.56
N ILE A 113 19.97 -10.23 -0.10
CA ILE A 113 19.33 -10.60 1.17
C ILE A 113 17.85 -10.80 0.91
N ILE A 114 17.30 -11.94 1.34
CA ILE A 114 15.86 -12.17 1.41
C ILE A 114 15.44 -12.05 2.87
N TYR A 115 14.49 -11.16 3.15
CA TYR A 115 13.93 -10.91 4.46
C TYR A 115 12.43 -11.15 4.45
N ARG A 116 11.92 -11.84 5.47
CA ARG A 116 10.49 -12.06 5.67
C ARG A 116 9.97 -11.12 6.76
N PRO A 117 9.22 -10.06 6.42
CA PRO A 117 8.73 -9.09 7.41
C PRO A 117 7.83 -9.70 8.48
N SER A 118 6.99 -10.67 8.12
CA SER A 118 6.05 -11.32 9.04
C SER A 118 6.73 -12.11 10.16
N LEU A 119 7.95 -12.61 9.92
CA LEU A 119 8.75 -13.36 10.91
C LEU A 119 9.94 -12.56 11.44
N LYS A 120 10.17 -11.35 10.93
CA LYS A 120 11.37 -10.53 11.17
C LYS A 120 12.66 -11.34 11.04
N LYS A 121 12.76 -12.12 9.96
CA LYS A 121 13.84 -13.10 9.78
C LYS A 121 14.49 -12.99 8.40
N LEU A 122 15.82 -13.13 8.38
CA LEU A 122 16.57 -13.35 7.15
C LEU A 122 16.33 -14.78 6.67
N ILE A 123 15.75 -14.91 5.49
CA ILE A 123 15.45 -16.19 4.85
C ILE A 123 16.67 -16.70 4.11
N ASN A 124 17.39 -15.81 3.43
CA ASN A 124 18.63 -16.16 2.76
C ASN A 124 19.54 -14.94 2.59
N VAL A 125 20.85 -15.19 2.55
CA VAL A 125 21.89 -14.18 2.30
C VAL A 125 22.95 -14.82 1.42
N GLY A 126 23.35 -14.16 0.34
CA GLY A 126 24.28 -14.74 -0.62
C GLY A 126 24.96 -13.68 -1.48
N PRO A 127 26.02 -14.08 -2.21
CA PRO A 127 26.69 -13.20 -3.14
C PRO A 127 25.82 -12.94 -4.38
N VAL A 128 26.01 -11.77 -4.99
CA VAL A 128 25.47 -11.45 -6.32
C VAL A 128 26.51 -11.79 -7.37
N TYR A 129 26.14 -12.61 -8.35
CA TYR A 129 26.96 -12.89 -9.51
C TYR A 129 26.37 -12.14 -10.72
N LEU A 130 27.06 -11.11 -11.21
CA LEU A 130 26.74 -10.57 -12.52
C LEU A 130 27.20 -11.59 -13.57
N ASN A 131 26.24 -12.23 -14.23
CA ASN A 131 26.54 -12.91 -15.48
C ASN A 131 26.70 -11.81 -16.54
N GLU A 132 27.92 -11.56 -16.99
CA GLU A 132 28.23 -10.68 -18.12
C GLU A 132 27.75 -11.31 -19.44
N SER A 133 26.44 -11.55 -19.59
CA SER A 133 25.86 -11.98 -20.85
C SER A 133 25.04 -10.86 -21.47
N SER A 134 25.49 -10.44 -22.66
CA SER A 134 24.81 -9.63 -23.70
C SER A 134 24.75 -8.11 -23.51
N GLY A 135 25.90 -7.49 -23.75
CA GLY A 135 26.00 -6.22 -24.47
C GLY A 135 26.68 -6.43 -25.83
N GLU A 136 26.17 -7.35 -26.65
CA GLU A 136 26.50 -7.34 -28.08
C GLU A 136 25.63 -6.27 -28.74
N GLU A 137 26.19 -5.07 -28.78
CA GLU A 137 25.77 -3.92 -29.54
C GLU A 137 25.61 -4.31 -31.00
N ASN A 138 24.36 -4.38 -31.47
CA ASN A 138 24.02 -4.62 -32.86
C ASN A 138 24.32 -3.33 -33.65
N THR A 139 25.59 -3.06 -33.93
CA THR A 139 26.05 -2.04 -34.89
C THR A 139 26.82 -2.74 -36.00
N THR A 140 26.08 -3.27 -36.97
CA THR A 140 26.60 -3.49 -38.32
C THR A 140 26.03 -2.38 -39.22
N GLU A 141 26.92 -1.82 -40.02
CA GLU A 141 26.84 -0.69 -40.95
C GLU A 141 25.55 -0.53 -41.77
#